data_AF-A0A0C2F9V9-F1
#
_entry.id   AF-A0A0C2F9V9-F1
#
_cell.length_a   1.000
_cell.length_b   1.000
_cell.length_c   1.000
_cell.angle_alpha   90.00
_cell.angle_beta   90.00
_cell.angle_gamma   90.00
#
_symmetry.space_group_name_H-M   'P 1'
#
loop_
_entity.id
_entity.type
_entity.pdbx_description
1 polymer ?
#
loop_
_entity_poly.entity_id
_entity_poly.type
_entity_poly.pdbx_seq_one_letter_code
_entity_poly.pdbx_strand_id
1 'polypeptide(L)'
;THIEGILGLAFKKLAVEGFTPPLIRAIDLKLLDQPIFTAYFKRVGEEESGYGGMITYGGVDIDHCEQPVTYERLTSASYWQFRLRGVSSKKYSSNIGWEAMSDTGKLVHCSSSCDYREDCKTIWGAGC
;
A
#
# COMPACT_ATOMS: atom_id res chain seq x y z
N THR A 1 8.35 10.82 18.74
CA THR A 1 9.05 10.68 17.45
C THR A 1 8.68 11.83 16.54
N HIS A 2 9.69 12.54 16.02
CA HIS A 2 9.53 13.69 15.14
C HIS A 2 9.62 13.21 13.70
N ILE A 3 8.59 13.44 12.88
CA ILE A 3 8.61 13.14 11.45
C ILE A 3 9.19 14.36 10.75
N GLU A 4 10.35 14.20 10.11
CA GLU A 4 11.04 15.30 9.41
C GLU A 4 10.49 15.52 7.98
N GLY A 5 9.77 14.54 7.42
CA GLY A 5 9.17 14.65 6.10
C GLY A 5 8.29 13.46 5.72
N ILE A 6 7.54 13.62 4.63
CA ILE A 6 6.65 12.59 4.07
C ILE A 6 7.10 12.29 2.64
N LEU A 7 7.37 11.02 2.35
CA LEU A 7 7.63 10.55 0.99
C LEU A 7 6.33 10.08 0.35
N GLY A 8 5.81 10.85 -0.61
CA GLY A 8 4.62 10.49 -1.36
C GLY A 8 4.89 9.37 -2.37
N LEU A 9 4.24 8.22 -2.18
CA LEU A 9 4.27 7.07 -3.11
C LEU A 9 3.01 6.98 -4.01
N ALA A 10 2.24 8.06 -4.06
CA ALA A 10 1.02 8.15 -4.88
C ALA A 10 1.29 8.73 -6.28
N PHE A 11 0.24 8.84 -7.08
CA PHE A 11 0.31 9.27 -8.47
C PHE A 11 0.58 10.76 -8.65
N LYS A 12 1.14 11.12 -9.82
CA LYS A 12 1.43 12.51 -10.22
C LYS A 12 0.21 13.44 -10.14
N LYS A 13 -1.00 12.91 -10.29
CA LYS A 13 -2.25 13.68 -10.19
C LYS A 13 -2.47 14.32 -8.80
N LEU A 14 -1.84 13.79 -7.75
CA LEU A 14 -1.84 14.37 -6.41
C LEU A 14 -0.56 15.15 -6.08
N ALA A 15 0.42 15.19 -6.98
CA ALA A 15 1.64 15.94 -6.73
C ALA A 15 1.35 17.44 -6.79
N VAL A 16 1.74 18.15 -5.72
CA VAL A 16 1.70 19.61 -5.67
C VAL A 16 2.52 20.15 -6.84
N GLU A 17 1.99 21.17 -7.54
CA GLU A 17 2.68 21.86 -8.64
C GLU A 17 3.14 20.99 -9.83
N GLY A 18 2.62 19.76 -9.98
CA GLY A 18 2.95 18.88 -11.10
C GLY A 18 4.34 18.25 -11.04
N PHE A 19 5.01 18.32 -9.88
CA PHE A 19 6.25 17.60 -9.63
C PHE A 19 6.07 16.10 -9.89
N THR A 20 7.10 15.45 -10.41
CA THR A 20 7.06 14.00 -10.65
C THR A 20 7.41 13.28 -9.35
N PRO A 21 6.52 12.46 -8.77
CA PRO A 21 6.83 11.74 -7.53
C PRO A 21 8.06 10.84 -7.70
N PRO A 22 8.88 10.65 -6.65
CA PRO A 22 10.14 9.90 -6.76
C PRO A 22 9.99 8.49 -7.32
N LEU A 23 8.92 7.77 -6.95
CA LEU A 23 8.64 6.44 -7.48
C LEU A 23 8.36 6.48 -8.99
N ILE A 24 7.53 7.43 -9.44
CA ILE A 24 7.24 7.61 -10.87
C ILE A 24 8.51 7.96 -11.63
N ARG A 25 9.37 8.82 -11.05
CA ARG A 25 10.66 9.16 -11.64
C ARG A 25 11.57 7.94 -11.78
N ALA A 26 11.61 7.05 -10.79
CA ALA A 26 12.40 5.82 -10.85
C ALA A 26 11.88 4.86 -11.93
N ILE A 27 10.57 4.77 -12.11
CA ILE A 27 9.93 4.01 -13.20
C ILE A 27 10.29 4.60 -14.56
N ASP A 28 10.16 5.93 -14.73
CA ASP A 28 10.49 6.62 -15.98
C ASP A 28 11.96 6.44 -16.38
N LEU A 29 12.85 6.42 -15.39
CA LEU A 29 14.28 6.19 -15.57
C LEU A 29 14.64 4.70 -15.71
N LYS A 30 13.65 3.79 -15.64
CA LYS A 30 13.83 2.33 -15.68
C LYS A 30 14.85 1.82 -14.66
N LEU A 31 14.83 2.39 -13.45
CA LEU A 31 15.68 1.96 -12.34
C LEU A 31 15.11 0.75 -11.59
N LEU A 32 13.86 0.39 -11.88
CA LEU A 32 13.14 -0.71 -11.23
C LEU A 32 12.92 -1.84 -12.23
N ASP A 33 13.11 -3.08 -11.80
CA ASP A 33 12.82 -4.26 -12.62
C ASP A 33 11.33 -4.34 -12.98
N GLN A 34 10.46 -3.97 -12.04
CA GLN A 34 9.02 -3.86 -12.24
C GLN A 34 8.49 -2.52 -11.70
N PRO A 35 7.44 -1.93 -12.30
CA PRO A 35 6.85 -0.68 -11.84
C PRO A 35 5.97 -0.88 -10.60
N ILE A 36 6.47 -1.56 -9.57
CA ILE A 36 5.73 -1.89 -8.35
C ILE A 36 6.56 -1.58 -7.10
N PHE A 37 5.87 -1.45 -5.97
CA PHE A 37 6.49 -1.50 -4.66
C PHE A 37 5.65 -2.35 -3.72
N THR A 38 6.30 -2.96 -2.74
CA THR A 38 5.66 -3.72 -1.67
C THR A 38 6.05 -3.13 -0.32
N ALA A 39 5.07 -2.88 0.53
CA ALA A 39 5.29 -2.45 1.91
C ALA A 39 4.89 -3.58 2.86
N TYR A 40 5.85 -4.06 3.65
CA TYR A 40 5.67 -5.01 4.72
C TYR A 40 5.75 -4.28 6.06
N PHE A 41 4.73 -4.41 6.90
CA PHE A 41 4.75 -3.86 8.25
C PHE A 41 4.80 -4.98 9.27
N LYS A 42 5.91 -5.03 10.04
CA LYS A 42 6.05 -5.98 11.13
C LYS A 42 5.37 -5.42 12.37
N ARG A 43 4.56 -6.24 13.03
CA ARG A 43 4.02 -5.89 14.34
C ARG A 43 5.15 -5.97 15.37
N VAL A 44 5.60 -4.81 15.81
CA VAL A 44 6.47 -4.70 16.99
C VAL A 44 5.57 -4.34 18.17
N GLY A 45 5.70 -5.06 19.29
CA GLY A 45 5.02 -4.71 20.53
C GLY A 45 5.54 -3.41 21.12
N GLU A 46 5.33 -3.16 22.42
CA GLU A 46 5.89 -1.99 23.12
C GLU A 46 7.44 -1.99 23.19
N GLU A 47 8.10 -3.02 22.68
CA GLU A 47 9.56 -3.06 22.58
C GLU A 47 10.06 -2.18 21.43
N GLU A 48 10.54 -0.99 21.77
CA GLU A 48 11.08 0.03 20.86
C GLU A 48 12.30 -0.40 20.00
N SER A 49 12.80 -1.63 20.15
CA SER A 49 14.08 -2.07 19.56
C SER A 49 13.97 -3.11 18.43
N GLY A 50 12.77 -3.39 17.93
CA GLY A 50 12.54 -4.35 16.85
C GLY A 50 12.53 -3.76 15.44
N TYR A 51 12.92 -4.57 14.45
CA TYR A 51 12.69 -4.30 13.02
C TYR A 51 11.20 -4.03 12.75
N GLY A 52 10.86 -2.84 12.21
CA GLY A 52 9.47 -2.37 12.05
C GLY A 52 8.79 -2.74 10.73
N GLY A 53 9.53 -3.27 9.75
CA GLY A 53 9.01 -3.57 8.42
C GLY A 53 9.98 -3.23 7.29
N MET A 54 9.55 -3.46 6.04
CA MET A 54 10.32 -3.21 4.82
C MET A 54 9.50 -2.47 3.77
N ILE A 55 10.16 -1.70 2.92
CA ILE A 55 9.61 -1.30 1.62
C ILE A 55 10.55 -1.83 0.54
N THR A 56 10.00 -2.66 -0.35
CA THR A 56 10.69 -3.23 -1.51
C THR A 56 10.24 -2.47 -2.74
N TYR A 57 11.19 -1.95 -3.52
CA TYR A 57 10.92 -1.30 -4.80
C TYR A 57 11.34 -2.22 -5.94
N GLY A 58 10.56 -2.29 -7.01
CA GLY A 58 10.92 -3.04 -8.21
C GLY A 58 10.52 -4.52 -8.20
N GLY A 59 9.85 -4.99 -7.15
CA GLY A 59 9.47 -6.39 -7.03
C GLY A 59 8.51 -6.64 -5.88
N VAL A 60 7.99 -7.87 -5.82
CA VAL A 60 7.23 -8.37 -4.68
C VAL A 60 8.20 -8.90 -3.65
N ASP A 61 7.97 -8.54 -2.38
CA ASP A 61 8.68 -9.13 -1.26
C ASP A 61 8.19 -10.56 -1.01
N ILE A 62 8.90 -11.55 -1.55
CA ILE A 62 8.54 -12.96 -1.42
C ILE A 62 8.94 -13.56 -0.07
N ASP A 63 9.83 -12.88 0.67
CA ASP A 63 10.36 -13.37 1.94
C ASP A 63 9.40 -13.06 3.08
N HIS A 64 8.67 -11.94 2.99
CA HIS A 64 7.75 -11.48 4.03
C HIS A 64 6.27 -11.50 3.63
N CYS A 65 5.92 -11.66 2.35
CA CYS A 65 4.53 -11.67 1.89
C CYS A 65 4.06 -13.05 1.45
N GLU A 66 2.85 -13.43 1.88
CA GLU A 66 2.19 -14.63 1.41
C GLU A 66 1.89 -14.60 -0.09
N GLN A 67 2.02 -15.76 -0.73
CA GLN A 67 1.74 -15.98 -2.14
C GLN A 67 0.48 -16.85 -2.28
N PRO A 68 -0.36 -16.63 -3.31
CA PRO A 68 -0.16 -15.69 -4.42
C PRO A 68 -0.62 -14.26 -4.10
N VAL A 69 0.08 -13.27 -4.66
CA VAL A 69 -0.38 -11.87 -4.61
C VAL A 69 -1.67 -11.70 -5.43
N THR A 70 -2.71 -11.16 -4.80
CA THR A 70 -3.96 -10.80 -5.47
C THR A 70 -3.95 -9.33 -5.87
N TYR A 71 -4.26 -9.05 -7.14
CA TYR A 71 -4.29 -7.70 -7.68
C TYR A 71 -5.72 -7.23 -7.93
N GLU A 72 -6.04 -6.02 -7.47
CA GLU A 72 -7.31 -5.36 -7.74
C GLU A 72 -7.10 -4.11 -8.60
N ARG A 73 -8.04 -3.86 -9.51
CA ARG A 73 -7.99 -2.68 -10.38
C ARG A 73 -8.34 -1.43 -9.58
N LEU A 74 -7.59 -0.35 -9.83
CA LEU A 74 -7.90 0.94 -9.25
C LEU A 74 -9.15 1.53 -9.88
N THR A 75 -10.02 2.10 -9.04
CA THR A 75 -11.18 2.89 -9.50
C THR A 75 -10.82 4.34 -9.78
N SER A 76 -9.73 4.84 -9.18
CA SER A 76 -9.20 6.18 -9.40
C SER A 76 -7.69 6.18 -9.25
N ALA A 77 -6.96 6.59 -10.29
CA ALA A 77 -5.50 6.77 -10.25
C ALA A 77 -5.07 8.10 -9.59
N SER A 78 -5.91 8.69 -8.75
CA SER A 78 -5.46 9.75 -7.83
C SER A 78 -4.89 9.13 -6.56
N TYR A 79 -5.58 8.16 -5.98
CA TYR A 79 -5.20 7.44 -4.76
C TYR A 79 -4.99 5.96 -5.06
N TRP A 80 -4.50 5.20 -4.08
CA TRP A 80 -4.55 3.74 -4.13
C TRP A 80 -5.96 3.25 -3.81
N GLN A 81 -6.94 3.69 -4.62
CA GLN A 81 -8.36 3.45 -4.45
C GLN A 81 -8.86 2.30 -5.32
N PHE A 82 -9.60 1.37 -4.73
CA PHE A 82 -10.17 0.20 -5.40
C PHE A 82 -11.56 -0.12 -4.84
N ARG A 83 -12.32 -0.93 -5.57
CA ARG A 83 -13.68 -1.30 -5.18
C ARG A 83 -13.69 -2.61 -4.41
N LEU A 84 -14.13 -2.56 -3.16
CA LEU A 84 -14.49 -3.74 -2.38
C LEU A 84 -15.82 -4.30 -2.88
N ARG A 85 -15.90 -5.62 -3.02
CA ARG A 85 -17.15 -6.31 -3.39
C ARG A 85 -18.08 -6.52 -2.20
N GLY A 86 -17.50 -6.60 -1.01
CA GLY A 86 -18.22 -6.77 0.23
C GLY A 86 -17.26 -6.87 1.39
N VAL A 87 -17.81 -6.80 2.60
CA VAL A 87 -17.07 -7.07 3.84
C VAL A 87 -17.84 -8.11 4.64
N SER A 88 -17.10 -8.85 5.44
CA SER A 88 -17.69 -9.70 6.46
C SER A 88 -16.89 -9.60 7.76
N SER A 89 -17.60 -9.56 8.88
CA SER A 89 -17.05 -9.56 10.23
C SER A 89 -18.03 -10.28 11.14
N LYS A 90 -17.68 -11.51 11.56
CA LYS A 90 -18.42 -12.45 12.44
C LYS A 90 -19.96 -12.44 12.39
N LYS A 91 -20.62 -11.35 12.80
CA LYS A 91 -22.08 -11.17 12.82
C LYS A 91 -22.65 -10.29 11.70
N TYR A 92 -21.79 -9.63 10.92
CA TYR A 92 -22.17 -8.70 9.86
C TYR A 92 -21.55 -9.14 8.55
N SER A 93 -22.37 -9.26 7.51
CA SER A 93 -21.91 -9.50 6.14
C SER A 93 -22.69 -8.57 5.23
N SER A 94 -21.97 -7.84 4.40
CA SER A 94 -22.54 -6.91 3.44
C SER A 94 -21.80 -7.04 2.12
N ASN A 95 -22.56 -7.32 1.07
CA ASN A 95 -22.07 -7.31 -0.31
C ASN A 95 -22.40 -5.99 -1.01
N ILE A 96 -22.66 -4.93 -0.22
CA ILE A 96 -22.77 -3.58 -0.75
C ILE A 96 -21.35 -3.14 -1.07
N GLY A 97 -21.02 -3.08 -2.35
CA GLY A 97 -19.68 -2.70 -2.77
C GLY A 97 -19.33 -1.27 -2.31
N TRP A 98 -18.11 -1.09 -1.82
CA TRP A 98 -17.61 0.18 -1.31
C TRP A 98 -16.30 0.57 -1.97
N GLU A 99 -16.03 1.87 -2.00
CA GLU A 99 -14.72 2.38 -2.38
C GLU A 99 -13.81 2.34 -1.15
N ALA A 100 -12.64 1.71 -1.31
CA ALA A 100 -11.62 1.61 -0.29
C ALA A 100 -10.31 2.18 -0.81
N MET A 101 -9.48 2.70 0.10
CA MET A 101 -8.17 3.23 -0.21
C MET A 101 -7.12 2.55 0.67
N SER A 102 -6.00 2.18 0.06
CA SER A 102 -4.82 1.77 0.80
C SER A 102 -3.93 2.98 1.09
N ASP A 103 -3.83 3.33 2.38
CA ASP A 103 -2.98 4.42 2.84
C ASP A 103 -1.88 3.84 3.75
N THR A 104 -0.61 4.11 3.43
CA THR A 104 0.56 3.72 4.25
C THR A 104 1.01 4.84 5.19
N GLY A 105 0.50 6.07 5.03
CA GLY A 105 0.86 7.24 5.82
C GLY A 105 -0.06 7.50 7.02
N LYS A 106 -1.19 6.80 7.13
CA LYS A 106 -2.08 6.87 8.30
C LYS A 106 -1.80 5.73 9.27
N LEU A 107 -1.59 6.08 10.54
CA LEU A 107 -1.67 5.14 11.66
C LEU A 107 -3.08 4.50 11.66
N VAL A 108 -3.09 3.16 11.64
CA VAL A 108 -4.19 2.31 11.14
C VAL A 108 -5.52 2.51 11.90
N HIS A 109 -6.61 2.68 11.13
CA HIS A 109 -7.96 2.31 11.54
C HIS A 109 -8.52 1.28 10.54
N CYS A 110 -8.21 0.00 10.75
CA CYS A 110 -8.79 -1.13 10.00
C CYS A 110 -10.03 -1.63 10.76
N SER A 111 -11.20 -1.61 10.13
CA SER A 111 -12.41 -2.20 10.70
C SER A 111 -12.36 -3.73 10.60
N SER A 112 -12.02 -4.39 11.72
CA SER A 112 -12.28 -5.79 12.13
C SER A 112 -12.13 -6.98 11.14
N SER A 113 -11.66 -6.78 9.91
CA SER A 113 -11.55 -7.81 8.87
C SER A 113 -10.17 -7.88 8.21
N CYS A 114 -9.25 -6.99 8.59
CA CYS A 114 -7.82 -7.15 8.31
C CYS A 114 -7.32 -8.18 9.32
N ASP A 115 -6.96 -9.39 8.88
CA ASP A 115 -6.29 -10.37 9.72
C ASP A 115 -4.96 -9.76 10.18
N TYR A 116 -4.74 -9.66 11.48
CA TYR A 116 -3.67 -8.86 12.10
C TYR A 116 -2.30 -9.55 12.08
N ARG A 117 -2.11 -10.53 11.19
CA ARG A 117 -0.84 -11.19 10.95
C ARG A 117 -0.20 -10.54 9.73
N GLU A 118 0.86 -9.77 9.96
CA GLU A 118 1.86 -9.42 8.95
C GLU A 118 1.28 -8.78 7.67
N ASP A 119 1.05 -7.47 7.71
CA ASP A 119 0.41 -6.75 6.60
C ASP A 119 1.40 -6.48 5.47
N CYS A 120 1.24 -7.25 4.38
CA CYS A 120 1.93 -7.05 3.12
C CYS A 120 1.05 -6.36 2.09
N LYS A 121 1.44 -5.16 1.66
CA LYS A 121 0.75 -4.38 0.63
C LYS A 121 1.61 -4.31 -0.62
N THR A 122 1.27 -5.08 -1.65
CA THR A 122 1.85 -4.92 -2.99
C THR A 122 1.00 -3.95 -3.80
N ILE A 123 1.64 -2.90 -4.30
CA ILE A 123 0.97 -1.79 -4.96
C ILE A 123 1.58 -1.60 -6.36
N TRP A 124 0.72 -1.61 -7.39
CA TRP A 124 1.12 -1.52 -8.79
C TRP A 124 1.14 -0.07 -9.29
N GLY A 125 2.33 0.43 -9.66
CA GLY A 125 2.49 1.69 -10.36
C GLY A 125 1.88 1.61 -11.75
N ALA A 126 0.86 2.43 -11.99
CA ALA A 126 0.09 2.49 -13.22
C ALA A 126 0.96 2.48 -14.48
N GLY A 127 0.79 1.43 -15.29
CA GLY A 127 0.74 1.59 -16.73
C GLY A 127 -0.54 2.34 -17.10
N CYS A 128 -0.40 3.49 -17.75
CA CYS A 128 -1.44 4.02 -18.63
C CYS A 128 -1.68 3.05 -19.79
#